data_AF-A0A7J7K173-F1
#
_entry.id   AF-A0A7J7K173-F1
#
_cell.length_a   1.000
_cell.length_b   1.000
_cell.length_c   1.000
_cell.angle_alpha   90.00
_cell.angle_beta   90.00
_cell.angle_gamma   90.00
#
_symmetry.space_group_name_H-M   'P 1'
#
loop_
_entity.id
_entity.type
_entity.pdbx_description
1 polymer ?
#
loop_
_entity_poly.entity_id
_entity_poly.type
_entity_poly.pdbx_seq_one_letter_code
_entity_poly.pdbx_strand_id
1 'polypeptide(L)'
;MVLVGHQYAVRRVRFSPHHASLLATSSYDFSIKIWDFLQHNHPLQSLNQHTEFVCGLDFSLHQDMQLASGSWDETVAVWNLSPPLSDNK
;
A
#
# COMPACT_ATOMS: atom_id res chain seq x y z
N MET A 1 6.41 16.07 -6.01
CA MET A 1 6.15 14.90 -6.89
C MET A 1 4.72 14.43 -6.67
N VAL A 2 4.08 13.85 -7.68
CA VAL A 2 2.70 13.33 -7.62
C VAL A 2 2.71 11.90 -8.14
N LEU A 3 2.07 10.98 -7.41
CA LEU A 3 1.92 9.57 -7.78
C LEU A 3 0.54 9.37 -8.39
N VAL A 4 0.49 8.84 -9.61
CA VAL A 4 -0.76 8.64 -10.37
C VAL A 4 -0.95 7.16 -10.60
N GLY A 5 -2.17 6.65 -10.36
CA GLY A 5 -2.48 5.23 -10.65
C GLY A 5 -3.76 4.69 -10.03
N HIS A 6 -4.30 5.32 -8.98
CA HIS A 6 -5.63 4.98 -8.48
C HIS A 6 -6.72 5.50 -9.43
N GLN A 7 -7.82 4.74 -9.55
CA GLN A 7 -8.95 5.06 -10.45
C GLN A 7 -10.08 5.83 -9.74
N TYR A 8 -10.07 5.83 -8.41
CA TYR A 8 -11.01 6.55 -7.57
C TYR A 8 -10.26 7.25 -6.43
N ALA A 9 -11.03 7.94 -5.56
CA ALA A 9 -10.48 8.73 -4.47
C ALA A 9 -9.57 7.91 -3.54
N VAL A 10 -8.38 8.43 -3.29
CA VAL A 10 -7.44 7.89 -2.30
C VAL A 10 -7.94 8.24 -0.89
N ARG A 11 -8.18 7.22 -0.07
CA ARG A 11 -8.81 7.37 1.26
C ARG A 11 -7.80 7.43 2.41
N ARG A 12 -6.72 6.66 2.32
CA ARG A 12 -5.60 6.68 3.29
C ARG A 12 -4.26 6.63 2.57
N VAL A 13 -3.28 7.24 3.23
CA VAL A 13 -1.88 7.21 2.85
C VAL A 13 -1.08 6.90 4.12
N ARG A 14 -0.10 5.98 4.02
CA ARG A 14 0.77 5.56 5.13
C ARG A 14 2.19 5.39 4.63
N PHE A 15 3.15 6.00 5.32
CA PHE A 15 4.56 5.71 5.11
C PHE A 15 4.93 4.42 5.84
N SER A 16 5.82 3.63 5.23
CA SER A 16 6.38 2.48 5.92
C SER A 16 7.28 2.93 7.08
N PRO A 17 7.11 2.37 8.29
CA PRO A 17 8.03 2.63 9.39
C PRO A 17 9.39 1.92 9.22
N HIS A 18 9.48 0.96 8.28
CA HIS A 18 10.68 0.13 8.10
C HIS A 18 11.47 0.47 6.82
N HIS A 19 10.87 1.18 5.86
CA HIS A 19 11.52 1.53 4.59
C HIS A 19 11.25 2.98 4.19
N ALA A 20 12.31 3.79 4.11
CA ALA A 20 12.21 5.25 3.96
C ALA A 20 11.51 5.72 2.68
N SER A 21 11.61 4.96 1.59
CA SER A 21 10.97 5.29 0.31
C SER A 21 9.61 4.63 0.09
N LEU A 22 9.15 3.78 1.01
CA LEU A 22 7.97 2.95 0.76
C LEU A 22 6.71 3.60 1.35
N LEU A 23 5.67 3.65 0.52
CA LEU A 23 4.37 4.19 0.85
C LEU A 23 3.28 3.17 0.50
N ALA A 24 2.24 3.08 1.32
CA ALA A 24 1.01 2.38 0.98
C ALA A 24 -0.16 3.37 0.89
N THR A 25 -1.05 3.15 -0.07
CA THR A 25 -2.27 3.95 -0.25
C THR A 25 -3.47 3.03 -0.42
N SER A 26 -4.62 3.42 0.13
CA SER A 26 -5.91 2.72 -0.06
C SER A 26 -6.89 3.64 -0.76
N SER A 27 -7.80 3.05 -1.52
CA SER A 27 -8.68 3.80 -2.42
C SER A 27 -10.08 3.20 -2.50
N TYR A 28 -11.01 4.04 -2.96
CA TYR A 28 -12.36 3.61 -3.34
C TYR A 28 -12.38 2.81 -4.65
N ASP A 29 -11.23 2.56 -5.29
CA ASP A 29 -11.09 1.61 -6.40
C ASP A 29 -10.88 0.16 -5.95
N PHE A 30 -11.14 -0.10 -4.66
CA PHE A 30 -11.02 -1.40 -3.99
C PHE A 30 -9.57 -1.92 -3.88
N SER A 31 -8.60 -1.12 -4.30
CA SER A 31 -7.19 -1.51 -4.28
C SER A 31 -6.40 -0.81 -3.17
N ILE A 32 -5.33 -1.49 -2.77
CA ILE A 32 -4.22 -0.89 -2.05
C ILE A 32 -3.04 -0.86 -3.01
N LYS A 33 -2.32 0.26 -3.07
CA LYS A 33 -1.11 0.37 -3.89
C LYS A 33 0.10 0.62 -3.02
N ILE A 34 1.18 -0.07 -3.36
CA ILE A 34 2.50 0.09 -2.75
C ILE A 34 3.38 0.86 -3.72
N TRP A 35 4.12 1.84 -3.20
CA TRP A 35 4.95 2.74 -3.99
C TRP A 35 6.35 2.79 -3.38
N ASP A 36 7.37 2.72 -4.21
CA ASP A 36 8.64 3.37 -3.90
C ASP A 36 8.59 4.77 -4.52
N PHE A 37 8.28 5.76 -3.68
CA PHE A 37 8.10 7.11 -4.18
C PHE A 37 9.42 7.80 -4.54
N LEU A 38 10.58 7.29 -4.14
CA LEU A 38 11.88 7.92 -4.50
C LEU A 38 12.41 7.39 -5.82
N GLN A 39 12.13 6.13 -6.16
CA GLN A 39 12.65 5.48 -7.36
C GLN A 39 11.68 5.53 -8.54
N HIS A 40 10.37 5.48 -8.26
CA HIS A 40 9.34 5.33 -9.29
C HIS A 40 8.14 6.25 -9.05
N ASN A 41 7.46 6.60 -10.13
CA ASN A 41 6.21 7.36 -10.10
C ASN A 41 4.96 6.48 -10.36
N HIS A 42 5.16 5.16 -10.46
CA HIS A 42 4.14 4.15 -10.67
C HIS A 42 4.13 3.17 -9.49
N PRO A 43 3.00 2.49 -9.23
CA PRO A 43 2.92 1.57 -8.11
C PRO A 43 3.83 0.35 -8.36
N LEU A 44 4.60 -0.03 -7.34
CA LEU A 44 5.36 -1.29 -7.33
C LEU A 44 4.42 -2.49 -7.34
N GLN A 45 3.31 -2.39 -6.61
CA GLN A 45 2.35 -3.47 -6.45
C GLN A 45 0.94 -2.91 -6.24
N SER A 46 -0.06 -3.65 -6.74
CA SER A 46 -1.48 -3.41 -6.48
C SER A 46 -2.05 -4.65 -5.79
N LEU A 47 -2.66 -4.45 -4.63
CA LEU A 47 -3.30 -5.49 -3.84
C LEU A 47 -4.82 -5.37 -4.06
N ASN A 48 -5.39 -6.31 -4.81
CA ASN A 48 -6.76 -6.23 -5.33
C ASN A 48 -7.62 -7.41 -4.83
N GLN A 49 -7.58 -7.69 -3.53
CA GLN A 49 -8.40 -8.77 -2.94
C GLN A 49 -9.72 -8.26 -2.36
N HIS A 50 -9.77 -7.01 -1.93
CA HIS A 50 -11.00 -6.40 -1.46
C HIS A 50 -11.98 -6.22 -2.62
N THR A 51 -13.26 -6.45 -2.35
CA THR A 51 -14.34 -6.34 -3.36
C THR A 51 -15.14 -5.04 -3.21
N GLU A 52 -14.81 -4.22 -2.22
CA GLU A 52 -15.46 -2.94 -1.91
C GLU A 52 -14.42 -1.91 -1.41
N PHE A 53 -14.88 -0.71 -1.04
CA PHE A 53 -14.02 0.41 -0.66
C PHE A 53 -13.05 0.07 0.48
N VAL A 54 -11.76 0.30 0.25
CA VAL A 54 -10.74 0.16 1.30
C VAL A 54 -10.65 1.45 2.10
N CYS A 55 -11.07 1.39 3.36
CA CYS A 55 -11.22 2.57 4.22
C CYS A 55 -10.20 2.61 5.39
N GLY A 56 -9.63 1.46 5.74
CA GLY A 56 -8.58 1.28 6.73
C GLY A 56 -7.27 0.87 6.09
N LEU A 57 -6.17 1.43 6.58
CA LEU A 57 -4.82 1.09 6.14
C LEU A 57 -3.81 1.41 7.23
N ASP A 58 -3.01 0.44 7.65
CA ASP A 58 -1.90 0.68 8.57
C ASP A 58 -0.75 -0.32 8.43
N PHE A 59 0.47 0.16 8.67
CA PHE A 59 1.65 -0.71 8.73
C PHE A 59 1.80 -1.32 10.11
N SER A 60 2.28 -2.56 10.15
CA SER A 60 2.82 -3.15 11.36
C SER A 60 4.07 -2.39 11.81
N LEU A 61 4.21 -2.21 13.12
CA LEU A 61 5.42 -1.66 13.73
C LEU A 61 6.45 -2.76 14.07
N HIS A 62 6.12 -4.04 13.85
CA HIS A 62 7.03 -5.16 14.01
C HIS A 62 7.98 -5.28 12.82
N GLN A 63 9.14 -5.95 13.00
CA GLN A 63 10.20 -6.03 11.98
C GLN A 63 9.72 -6.62 10.63
N ASP A 64 8.68 -7.44 10.66
CA ASP A 64 8.08 -7.97 9.45
C ASP A 64 7.27 -6.88 8.74
N MET A 65 7.61 -6.62 7.48
CA MET A 65 6.93 -5.67 6.60
C MET A 65 5.49 -6.11 6.33
N GLN A 66 4.61 -5.85 7.30
CA GLN A 66 3.19 -6.20 7.25
C GLN A 66 2.32 -4.96 7.14
N LEU A 67 1.20 -5.12 6.46
CA LEU A 67 0.17 -4.10 6.29
C LEU A 67 -1.19 -4.71 6.60
N ALA A 68 -2.01 -4.02 7.37
CA ALA A 68 -3.40 -4.36 7.59
C ALA A 68 -4.31 -3.40 6.81
N SER A 69 -5.36 -3.91 6.21
CA SER A 69 -6.39 -3.13 5.55
C SER A 69 -7.79 -3.55 5.98
N GLY A 70 -8.68 -2.56 6.09
CA GLY A 70 -10.10 -2.78 6.36
C GLY A 70 -10.95 -2.24 5.20
N SER A 71 -11.97 -2.98 4.83
CA SER A 71 -12.81 -2.70 3.68
C SER A 71 -14.30 -2.73 4.03
N TRP A 72 -15.10 -2.13 3.16
CA TRP A 72 -16.56 -2.21 3.21
C TRP A 72 -17.12 -3.58 2.82
N ASP A 73 -16.28 -4.50 2.34
CA ASP A 73 -16.64 -5.90 2.08
C ASP A 73 -16.71 -6.76 3.36
N GLU A 74 -16.76 -6.12 4.52
CA GLU A 74 -16.82 -6.75 5.84
C GLU A 74 -15.55 -7.55 6.22
N THR A 75 -14.45 -7.39 5.47
CA THR A 75 -13.20 -8.10 5.74
C THR A 75 -12.04 -7.20 6.19
N VAL A 76 -11.10 -7.83 6.88
CA VAL A 76 -9.75 -7.31 7.13
C VAL A 76 -8.76 -8.23 6.42
N ALA A 77 -7.82 -7.64 5.69
CA ALA A 77 -6.73 -8.38 5.06
C ALA A 77 -5.39 -7.99 5.69
N VAL A 78 -4.52 -8.98 5.86
CA VAL A 78 -3.13 -8.79 6.29
C VAL A 78 -2.21 -9.18 5.15
N TRP A 79 -1.31 -8.27 4.80
CA TRP A 79 -0.42 -8.39 3.65
C TRP A 79 1.02 -8.48 4.15
N ASN A 80 1.73 -9.51 3.71
CA ASN A 80 3.17 -9.57 3.87
C ASN A 80 3.80 -8.92 2.62
N LEU A 81 4.51 -7.81 2.82
CA LEU A 81 5.22 -7.11 1.77
C LEU A 81 6.67 -7.55 1.79
N SER A 82 7.21 -7.87 0.63
CA SER A 82 8.67 -7.99 0.48
C SER A 82 9.24 -6.59 0.28
N PRO A 83 10.34 -6.22 0.96
CA PRO A 83 11.03 -4.98 0.63
C PRO A 83 11.43 -5.03 -0.85
N PRO A 84 11.37 -3.90 -1.58
CA PRO A 84 11.97 -3.83 -2.90
C PRO A 84 13.44 -4.23 -2.73
N LEU A 85 13.87 -5.28 -3.42
CA LEU A 85 15.26 -5.72 -3.38
C LEU A 85 16.11 -4.50 -3.71
N SER A 86 17.05 -4.15 -2.82
CA SER A 86 18.13 -3.26 -3.23
C SER A 86 18.85 -4.00 -4.35
N ASP A 87 18.67 -3.56 -5.59
CA ASP A 87 19.49 -4.01 -6.70
C ASP A 87 20.94 -3.66 -6.33
N ASN A 88 21.64 -4.65 -5.76
CA ASN A 88 23.05 -4.56 -5.47
C ASN A 88 23.75 -4.45 -6.82
N LYS A 89 24.19 -3.25 -7.16
CA LYS A 89 25.07 -2.97 -8.28
C LYS A 89 26.44 -2.55 -7.76
#